data_AF-A0A7S3AE89-F1
#
_entry.id   AF-A0A7S3AE89-F1
#
_cell.length_a   1.000
_cell.length_b   1.000
_cell.length_c   1.000
_cell.angle_alpha   90.00
_cell.angle_beta   90.00
_cell.angle_gamma   90.00
#
_symmetry.space_group_name_H-M   'P 1'
#
loop_
_entity.id
_entity.type
_entity.pdbx_description
1 polymer ?
#
loop_
_entity_poly.entity_id
_entity_poly.type
_entity_poly.pdbx_seq_one_letter_code
_entity_poly.pdbx_strand_id
1 'polypeptide(L)'
;GLYACCNGTAALPSAPICLPRNTTRWSYNQGMLLGVSVDLHSLTGDEQYLRMGRAVLDAVVQHMTRAVPAARHESARTTRGGLIGAPALRAPSSNWSELRILSEPVEFDVTDSTCNADHDPSAPAGGDLYSFKSVFMAHLPRFLFAAQAILSPAQLTAARRLVADSADAAWSNRALPPFSSEDICNEFTDPPLPEGSPPKFSWDWLPAPEGKLTCMDSRTQLQALALFVADLQLQLHFE
;
A
#
# COMPACT_ATOMS: atom_id res chain seq x y z
N GLY A 1 6.08 19.66 -6.48
CA GLY A 1 7.37 20.34 -6.69
C GLY A 1 8.49 19.47 -6.17
N LEU A 2 9.33 18.98 -7.09
CA LEU A 2 10.60 18.28 -6.85
C LEU A 2 11.49 19.14 -5.97
N TYR A 3 12.63 18.63 -5.51
CA TYR A 3 13.71 19.42 -4.89
C TYR A 3 13.59 20.93 -5.12
N ALA A 4 13.59 21.74 -4.05
CA ALA A 4 14.10 23.10 -4.22
C ALA A 4 15.61 22.95 -4.40
N CYS A 5 16.03 22.48 -5.57
CA CYS A 5 17.32 22.85 -6.10
C CYS A 5 17.19 24.34 -6.36
N CYS A 6 17.55 25.18 -5.39
CA CYS A 6 17.85 26.56 -5.70
C CYS A 6 19.05 26.52 -6.64
N ASN A 7 18.81 26.48 -7.95
CA ASN A 7 19.73 27.00 -8.97
C ASN A 7 19.04 27.04 -10.33
N GLY A 8 18.37 28.17 -10.57
CA GLY A 8 18.16 28.70 -11.92
C GLY A 8 18.94 30.00 -12.19
N THR A 9 19.38 30.74 -11.16
CA THR A 9 19.96 32.09 -11.36
C THR A 9 21.04 32.54 -10.37
N ALA A 10 21.41 31.77 -9.34
CA ALA A 10 22.45 32.24 -8.43
C ALA A 10 23.84 31.96 -9.02
N ALA A 11 24.49 33.00 -9.53
CA ALA A 11 25.87 33.04 -10.02
C ALA A 11 26.93 32.80 -8.90
N LEU A 12 26.67 31.89 -7.96
CA LEU A 12 27.59 31.55 -6.88
C LEU A 12 28.27 30.20 -7.16
N PRO A 13 29.59 30.07 -6.90
CA PRO A 13 30.40 28.91 -7.26
C PRO A 13 30.21 27.67 -6.35
N SER A 14 29.22 27.66 -5.47
CA SER A 14 28.90 26.52 -4.60
C SER A 14 27.74 25.72 -5.18
N ALA A 15 27.95 24.41 -5.39
CA ALA A 15 27.00 23.43 -5.91
C ALA A 15 25.57 23.58 -5.36
N PRO A 16 24.51 23.21 -6.13
CA PRO A 16 23.13 23.30 -5.69
C PRO A 16 22.95 22.60 -4.34
N ILE A 17 22.54 23.36 -3.33
CA ILE A 17 22.19 22.82 -2.01
C ILE A 17 20.82 22.19 -2.14
N CYS A 18 20.80 20.88 -2.37
CA CYS A 18 19.58 20.09 -2.21
C CYS A 18 19.31 19.95 -0.72
N LEU A 19 18.49 20.84 -0.15
CA LEU A 19 18.05 20.65 1.22
C LEU A 19 17.11 19.43 1.28
N PRO A 20 17.28 18.52 2.26
CA PRO A 20 16.33 17.45 2.47
C PRO A 20 14.99 18.06 2.80
N ARG A 21 14.09 18.02 1.83
CA ARG A 21 12.71 18.45 2.02
C ARG A 21 12.05 17.34 2.82
N ASN A 22 11.47 17.69 3.97
CA ASN A 22 10.69 16.80 4.84
C ASN A 22 9.42 16.36 4.08
N THR A 23 9.61 15.54 3.05
CA THR A 23 8.65 15.28 1.99
C THR A 23 7.80 14.08 2.34
N THR A 24 6.53 14.17 1.93
CA THR A 24 5.55 13.10 2.06
C THR A 24 6.10 11.82 1.45
N ARG A 25 6.07 10.74 2.23
CA ARG A 25 6.65 9.44 1.86
C ARG A 25 5.60 8.58 1.16
N TRP A 26 5.57 8.60 -0.16
CA TRP A 26 4.57 7.81 -0.91
C TRP A 26 4.98 6.35 -1.09
N SER A 27 4.02 5.43 -0.99
CA SER A 27 4.34 4.00 -1.03
C SER A 27 4.87 3.57 -2.40
N TYR A 28 4.38 4.17 -3.49
CA TYR A 28 4.85 3.87 -4.84
C TYR A 28 6.34 4.13 -5.01
N ASN A 29 6.87 5.22 -4.43
CA ASN A 29 8.30 5.54 -4.48
C ASN A 29 9.13 4.44 -3.80
N GLN A 30 8.64 3.93 -2.66
CA GLN A 30 9.30 2.83 -1.97
C GLN A 30 9.21 1.54 -2.79
N GLY A 31 8.06 1.27 -3.41
CA GLY A 31 7.84 0.13 -4.31
C GLY A 31 8.81 0.12 -5.49
N MET A 32 8.96 1.26 -6.17
CA MET A 32 9.90 1.42 -7.27
C MET A 32 11.34 1.17 -6.84
N LEU A 33 11.74 1.68 -5.67
CA LEU A 33 13.08 1.43 -5.11
C LEU A 33 13.30 -0.06 -4.82
N LEU A 34 12.30 -0.77 -4.29
CA LEU A 34 12.38 -2.23 -4.11
C LEU A 34 12.55 -2.95 -5.45
N GLY A 35 11.77 -2.58 -6.46
CA GLY A 35 11.86 -3.17 -7.81
C GLY A 35 13.25 -2.98 -8.44
N VAL A 36 13.73 -1.74 -8.46
CA VAL A 36 15.05 -1.39 -9.02
C VAL A 36 16.19 -2.05 -8.25
N SER A 37 16.08 -2.18 -6.92
CA SER A 37 17.05 -2.94 -6.11
C SER A 37 17.20 -4.38 -6.58
N VAL A 38 16.10 -5.05 -6.95
CA VAL A 38 16.14 -6.41 -7.49
C VAL A 38 16.75 -6.42 -8.89
N ASP A 39 16.36 -5.50 -9.76
CA ASP A 39 16.89 -5.41 -11.13
C ASP A 39 18.41 -5.20 -11.14
N LEU A 40 18.90 -4.25 -10.35
CA LEU A 40 20.33 -3.96 -10.25
C LEU A 40 21.12 -5.13 -9.65
N HIS A 41 20.60 -5.78 -8.62
CA HIS A 41 21.22 -6.99 -8.08
C HIS A 41 21.29 -8.11 -9.14
N SER A 42 20.20 -8.36 -9.86
CA SER A 42 20.16 -9.38 -10.92
C SER A 42 21.14 -9.09 -12.06
N LEU A 43 21.39 -7.82 -12.38
CA LEU A 43 22.31 -7.43 -13.45
C LEU A 43 23.78 -7.46 -13.03
N THR A 44 24.07 -7.16 -11.77
CA THR A 44 25.46 -6.94 -11.30
C THR A 44 25.99 -8.05 -10.40
N GLY A 45 25.10 -8.81 -9.76
CA GLY A 45 25.44 -9.72 -8.66
C GLY A 45 25.78 -9.02 -7.34
N ASP A 46 25.75 -7.68 -7.26
CA ASP A 46 26.14 -6.95 -6.05
C ASP A 46 24.99 -6.96 -5.03
N GLU A 47 25.23 -7.54 -3.85
CA GLU A 47 24.27 -7.59 -2.74
C GLU A 47 23.95 -6.22 -2.14
N GLN A 48 24.79 -5.20 -2.36
CA GLN A 48 24.56 -3.85 -1.83
C GLN A 48 23.20 -3.30 -2.29
N TYR A 49 22.75 -3.63 -3.51
CA TYR A 49 21.44 -3.21 -4.01
C TYR A 49 20.28 -3.83 -3.23
N LEU A 50 20.39 -5.10 -2.83
CA LEU A 50 19.39 -5.73 -1.97
C LEU A 50 19.43 -5.14 -0.55
N ARG A 51 20.61 -4.82 -0.01
CA ARG A 51 20.74 -4.15 1.30
C ARG A 51 20.09 -2.76 1.32
N MET A 52 20.17 -2.02 0.21
CA MET A 52 19.43 -0.77 0.04
C MET A 52 17.92 -1.01 0.07
N GLY A 53 17.43 -2.02 -0.67
CA GLY A 53 16.01 -2.40 -0.64
C GLY A 53 15.54 -2.84 0.75
N ARG A 54 16.40 -3.52 1.53
CA ARG A 54 16.10 -3.88 2.91
C ARG A 54 15.88 -2.64 3.77
N ALA A 55 16.74 -1.63 3.65
CA ALA A 55 16.59 -0.38 4.39
C ALA A 55 15.29 0.37 3.99
N VAL A 56 14.90 0.30 2.72
CA VAL A 56 13.60 0.84 2.24
C VAL A 56 12.44 0.09 2.88
N LEU A 57 12.48 -1.25 2.90
CA LEU A 57 11.45 -2.07 3.53
C LEU A 57 11.32 -1.77 5.04
N ASP A 58 12.44 -1.68 5.76
CA ASP A 58 12.45 -1.34 7.18
C ASP A 58 11.78 0.04 7.42
N ALA A 59 12.10 1.03 6.60
CA ALA A 59 11.51 2.36 6.68
C ALA A 59 10.00 2.35 6.39
N VAL A 60 9.53 1.56 5.41
CA VAL A 60 8.10 1.39 5.13
C VAL A 60 7.40 0.79 6.34
N VAL A 61 7.89 -0.31 6.91
CA VAL A 61 7.20 -0.93 8.04
C VAL A 61 7.17 0.03 9.24
N GLN A 62 8.25 0.76 9.48
CA GLN A 62 8.33 1.69 10.60
C GLN A 62 7.39 2.89 10.45
N HIS A 63 7.28 3.47 9.24
CA HIS A 63 6.71 4.81 9.05
C HIS A 63 5.47 4.87 8.18
N MET A 64 5.15 3.80 7.45
CA MET A 64 4.07 3.77 6.46
C MET A 64 3.05 2.67 6.76
N THR A 65 2.99 2.25 8.02
CA THR A 65 2.01 1.26 8.47
C THR A 65 1.26 1.75 9.69
N ARG A 66 -0.04 1.44 9.73
CA ARG A 66 -0.94 1.81 10.83
C ARG A 66 -1.45 0.55 11.52
N ALA A 67 -1.59 0.62 12.84
CA ALA A 67 -2.21 -0.45 13.61
C ALA A 67 -3.69 -0.57 13.25
N VAL A 68 -4.19 -1.80 13.20
CA VAL A 68 -5.63 -2.05 13.05
C VAL A 68 -6.25 -2.25 14.45
N PRO A 69 -7.37 -1.59 14.76
CA PRO A 69 -8.03 -1.73 16.06
C PRO A 69 -8.45 -3.19 16.35
N ALA A 70 -7.99 -3.74 17.48
CA ALA A 70 -8.21 -5.13 17.91
C ALA A 70 -9.69 -5.56 17.95
N ALA A 71 -10.61 -4.63 18.21
CA ALA A 71 -12.05 -4.89 18.34
C ALA A 71 -12.74 -5.42 17.07
N ARG A 72 -12.04 -5.52 15.94
CA ARG A 72 -12.61 -5.91 14.63
C ARG A 72 -12.04 -7.21 14.04
N HIS A 73 -11.21 -7.94 14.80
CA HIS A 73 -10.48 -9.12 14.30
C HIS A 73 -11.31 -10.41 14.24
N GLU A 74 -12.34 -10.55 15.10
CA GLU A 74 -13.11 -11.80 15.22
C GLU A 74 -13.97 -12.09 13.97
N SER A 75 -14.45 -11.03 13.30
CA SER A 75 -15.41 -11.16 12.19
C SER A 75 -14.76 -11.57 10.85
N ALA A 76 -13.54 -11.09 10.59
CA ALA A 76 -12.82 -11.30 9.33
C ALA A 76 -12.32 -12.73 9.14
N ARG A 77 -11.80 -13.35 10.21
CA ARG A 77 -11.16 -14.67 10.14
C ARG A 77 -12.18 -15.80 9.88
N THR A 78 -13.44 -15.60 10.27
CA THR A 78 -14.52 -16.58 10.07
C THR A 78 -15.02 -16.64 8.62
N THR A 79 -14.84 -15.56 7.84
CA THR A 79 -15.37 -15.47 6.46
C THR A 79 -14.41 -15.99 5.38
N ARG A 80 -13.09 -16.06 5.63
CA ARG A 80 -12.11 -16.66 4.69
C ARG A 80 -12.01 -18.19 4.78
N GLY A 81 -12.58 -18.81 5.83
CA GLY A 81 -12.45 -20.24 6.14
C GLY A 81 -13.07 -21.25 5.16
N GLY A 82 -13.56 -20.82 3.99
CA GLY A 82 -14.04 -21.71 2.92
C GLY A 82 -12.97 -22.10 1.89
N LEU A 83 -11.84 -21.38 1.84
CA LEU A 83 -10.76 -21.64 0.88
C LEU A 83 -9.41 -21.64 1.63
N ILE A 84 -8.93 -22.85 1.90
CA ILE A 84 -7.57 -23.20 2.37
C ILE A 84 -7.27 -22.85 3.84
N GLY A 85 -7.13 -23.90 4.65
CA GLY A 85 -6.84 -23.80 6.09
C GLY A 85 -5.39 -23.43 6.37
N ALA A 86 -5.12 -22.14 6.55
CA ALA A 86 -3.84 -21.67 7.06
C ALA A 86 -3.79 -21.81 8.60
N PRO A 87 -2.73 -22.41 9.19
CA PRO A 87 -2.59 -22.55 10.63
C PRO A 87 -2.38 -21.20 11.32
N ALA A 88 -3.00 -21.02 12.50
CA ALA A 88 -2.84 -19.82 13.32
C ALA A 88 -1.41 -19.71 13.86
N LEU A 89 -0.59 -18.85 13.24
CA LEU A 89 0.75 -18.52 13.73
C LEU A 89 0.64 -17.75 15.06
N ARG A 90 1.20 -18.32 16.15
CA ARG A 90 1.34 -17.64 17.45
C ARG A 90 2.17 -16.36 17.29
N ALA A 91 1.76 -15.27 17.95
CA ALA A 91 2.44 -13.99 17.89
C ALA A 91 3.69 -13.96 18.79
N PRO A 92 4.88 -13.57 18.26
CA PRO A 92 6.07 -13.32 19.07
C PRO A 92 6.00 -11.95 19.77
N SER A 93 6.57 -11.84 20.97
CA SER A 93 6.44 -10.70 21.90
C SER A 93 7.30 -9.45 21.59
N SER A 94 7.37 -9.02 20.33
CA SER A 94 8.06 -7.78 19.95
C SER A 94 7.08 -6.78 19.36
N ASN A 95 7.50 -5.51 19.18
CA ASN A 95 6.74 -4.41 18.57
C ASN A 95 6.25 -4.68 17.11
N TRP A 96 6.45 -5.91 16.62
CA TRP A 96 6.02 -6.48 15.36
C TRP A 96 4.82 -7.45 15.51
N SER A 97 4.20 -7.48 16.69
CA SER A 97 3.04 -8.33 16.99
C SER A 97 1.69 -7.66 16.76
N GLU A 98 1.66 -6.33 16.70
CA GLU A 98 0.45 -5.60 16.34
C GLU A 98 0.13 -5.82 14.86
N LEU A 99 -1.16 -6.01 14.55
CA LEU A 99 -1.64 -6.12 13.19
C LEU A 99 -1.49 -4.76 12.52
N ARG A 100 -0.73 -4.71 11.42
CA ARG A 100 -0.40 -3.47 10.74
C ARG A 100 -0.70 -3.60 9.26
N ILE A 101 -1.29 -2.55 8.71
CA ILE A 101 -1.57 -2.46 7.28
C ILE A 101 -0.77 -1.35 6.63
N LEU A 102 -0.50 -1.47 5.33
CA LEU A 102 0.13 -0.40 4.57
C LEU A 102 -0.82 0.80 4.48
N SER A 103 -0.28 1.98 4.78
CA SER A 103 -1.04 3.22 4.72
C SER A 103 -0.20 4.36 4.18
N GLU A 104 -0.83 5.21 3.36
CA GLU A 104 -0.19 6.43 2.88
C GLU A 104 -0.06 7.43 4.04
N PRO A 105 1.03 8.20 4.13
CA PRO A 105 1.27 9.12 5.24
C PRO A 105 0.52 10.42 5.02
N VAL A 106 -0.80 10.34 4.95
CA VAL A 106 -1.62 11.52 4.77
C VAL A 106 -2.78 11.57 5.75
N GLU A 107 -2.87 12.73 6.38
CA GLU A 107 -4.03 13.22 7.10
C GLU A 107 -4.95 13.86 6.05
N PHE A 108 -5.69 13.04 5.30
CA PHE A 108 -6.70 13.55 4.38
C PHE A 108 -8.00 13.78 5.13
N ASP A 109 -8.57 14.97 4.94
CA ASP A 109 -10.00 15.15 5.12
C ASP A 109 -10.66 15.07 3.74
N VAL A 110 -11.27 13.93 3.44
CA VAL A 110 -12.05 13.72 2.19
C VAL A 110 -13.44 14.40 2.33
N THR A 111 -13.54 15.49 3.10
CA THR A 111 -14.81 16.19 3.35
C THR A 111 -15.43 16.76 2.10
N ASP A 112 -14.60 17.13 1.13
CA ASP A 112 -15.09 17.91 -0.01
C ASP A 112 -15.80 17.04 -1.05
N SER A 113 -15.89 15.72 -0.82
CA SER A 113 -16.64 14.77 -1.66
C SER A 113 -16.22 14.73 -3.13
N THR A 114 -15.15 15.46 -3.49
CA THR A 114 -14.57 15.46 -4.82
C THR A 114 -13.43 14.45 -4.87
N CYS A 115 -13.65 13.40 -5.64
CA CYS A 115 -12.58 12.56 -6.19
C CYS A 115 -11.76 13.46 -7.11
N ASN A 116 -10.76 14.16 -6.57
CA ASN A 116 -10.01 15.08 -7.38
C ASN A 116 -9.07 14.26 -8.27
N ALA A 117 -9.46 14.02 -9.51
CA ALA A 117 -8.60 13.39 -10.50
C ALA A 117 -7.38 14.26 -10.85
N ASP A 118 -7.38 15.54 -10.47
CA ASP A 118 -6.29 16.45 -10.77
C ASP A 118 -5.04 16.14 -9.96
N HIS A 119 -3.93 16.17 -10.68
CA HIS A 119 -2.57 15.92 -10.24
C HIS A 119 -1.97 17.04 -9.38
N ASP A 120 -2.79 17.85 -8.69
CA ASP A 120 -2.27 18.98 -7.94
C ASP A 120 -1.59 18.49 -6.64
N PRO A 121 -0.25 18.58 -6.53
CA PRO A 121 0.46 18.19 -5.31
C PRO A 121 0.16 19.11 -4.11
N SER A 122 -0.59 20.20 -4.31
CA SER A 122 -1.12 21.09 -3.27
C SER A 122 -2.57 20.78 -2.89
N ALA A 123 -3.28 19.96 -3.67
CA ALA A 123 -4.60 19.47 -3.31
C ALA A 123 -4.50 18.22 -2.40
N PRO A 124 -5.44 18.05 -1.45
CA PRO A 124 -5.41 16.97 -0.48
C PRO A 124 -5.88 15.62 -1.07
N ALA A 125 -5.20 15.14 -2.13
CA ALA A 125 -5.30 13.84 -2.82
C ALA A 125 -5.72 14.03 -4.28
N GLY A 126 -4.72 13.95 -5.18
CA GLY A 126 -4.98 13.69 -6.60
C GLY A 126 -5.30 12.21 -6.81
N GLY A 127 -6.06 11.88 -7.85
CA GLY A 127 -6.52 10.52 -8.15
C GLY A 127 -5.39 9.49 -8.31
N ASP A 128 -4.18 9.94 -8.60
CA ASP A 128 -2.96 9.13 -8.65
C ASP A 128 -2.62 8.41 -7.35
N LEU A 129 -2.90 9.05 -6.22
CA LEU A 129 -2.71 8.49 -4.88
C LEU A 129 -3.32 7.09 -4.76
N TYR A 130 -4.48 6.90 -5.38
CA TYR A 130 -5.26 5.66 -5.34
C TYR A 130 -4.59 4.48 -6.05
N SER A 131 -3.50 4.73 -6.76
CA SER A 131 -2.66 3.69 -7.37
C SER A 131 -1.39 3.40 -6.59
N PHE A 132 -1.01 4.22 -5.61
CA PHE A 132 0.36 4.16 -5.05
C PHE A 132 0.68 2.85 -4.35
N LYS A 133 -0.26 2.32 -3.54
CA LYS A 133 -0.04 1.03 -2.86
C LYS A 133 0.05 -0.13 -3.86
N SER A 134 -0.55 0.00 -5.06
CA SER A 134 -0.49 -1.05 -6.08
C SER A 134 0.95 -1.29 -6.53
N VAL A 135 1.71 -0.20 -6.76
CA VAL A 135 3.11 -0.25 -7.18
C VAL A 135 3.96 -0.90 -6.09
N PHE A 136 3.74 -0.53 -4.82
CA PHE A 136 4.43 -1.15 -3.70
C PHE A 136 4.14 -2.66 -3.61
N MET A 137 2.86 -3.04 -3.65
CA MET A 137 2.44 -4.44 -3.54
C MET A 137 2.92 -5.28 -4.73
N ALA A 138 3.00 -4.71 -5.94
CA ALA A 138 3.53 -5.42 -7.11
C ALA A 138 5.03 -5.75 -7.01
N HIS A 139 5.82 -4.90 -6.35
CA HIS A 139 7.27 -5.10 -6.23
C HIS A 139 7.69 -5.85 -4.97
N LEU A 140 6.90 -5.80 -3.89
CA LEU A 140 7.28 -6.37 -2.61
C LEU A 140 7.57 -7.89 -2.68
N PRO A 141 6.72 -8.76 -3.23
CA PRO A 141 7.01 -10.20 -3.29
C PRO A 141 8.30 -10.51 -4.02
N ARG A 142 8.50 -9.87 -5.18
CA ARG A 142 9.72 -10.00 -5.98
C ARG A 142 10.97 -9.64 -5.16
N PHE A 143 10.91 -8.55 -4.38
CA PHE A 143 12.00 -8.17 -3.49
C PHE A 143 12.22 -9.20 -2.37
N LEU A 144 11.16 -9.67 -1.70
CA LEU A 144 11.28 -10.66 -0.62
C LEU A 144 11.91 -11.97 -1.11
N PHE A 145 11.59 -12.41 -2.33
CA PHE A 145 12.20 -13.60 -2.94
C PHE A 145 13.69 -13.39 -3.22
N ALA A 146 14.06 -12.27 -3.83
CA ALA A 146 15.46 -11.98 -4.14
C ALA A 146 16.32 -11.73 -2.88
N ALA A 147 15.75 -11.11 -1.85
CA ALA A 147 16.45 -10.69 -0.64
C ALA A 147 16.43 -11.72 0.49
N GLN A 148 15.92 -12.94 0.26
CA GLN A 148 15.74 -13.95 1.32
C GLN A 148 17.03 -14.23 2.12
N ALA A 149 18.19 -14.25 1.46
CA ALA A 149 19.48 -14.51 2.11
C ALA A 149 19.97 -13.37 3.02
N ILE A 150 19.49 -12.14 2.82
CA ILE A 150 19.95 -10.95 3.56
C ILE A 150 18.92 -10.40 4.56
N LEU A 151 17.68 -10.90 4.49
CA LEU A 151 16.60 -10.56 5.39
C LEU A 151 16.62 -11.49 6.61
N SER A 152 16.46 -10.93 7.80
CA SER A 152 16.26 -11.74 8.99
C SER A 152 14.91 -12.47 8.93
N PRO A 153 14.75 -13.63 9.60
CA PRO A 153 13.45 -14.30 9.71
C PRO A 153 12.33 -13.40 10.26
N ALA A 154 12.68 -12.48 11.18
CA ALA A 154 11.76 -11.50 11.72
C ALA A 154 11.28 -10.50 10.65
N GLN A 155 12.18 -9.98 9.83
CA GLN A 155 11.83 -9.08 8.72
C GLN A 155 10.95 -9.77 7.67
N LEU A 156 11.30 -11.00 7.27
CA LEU A 156 10.48 -11.79 6.34
C LEU A 156 9.08 -12.02 6.91
N THR A 157 8.99 -12.42 8.18
CA THR A 157 7.71 -12.64 8.87
C THR A 157 6.88 -11.36 8.92
N ALA A 158 7.50 -10.23 9.28
CA ALA A 158 6.83 -8.94 9.35
C ALA A 158 6.32 -8.48 7.99
N ALA A 159 7.11 -8.61 6.93
CA ALA A 159 6.70 -8.21 5.58
C ALA A 159 5.57 -9.10 5.05
N ARG A 160 5.61 -10.42 5.29
CA ARG A 160 4.52 -11.34 4.96
C ARG A 160 3.24 -10.98 5.71
N ARG A 161 3.34 -10.73 7.03
CA ARG A 161 2.20 -10.31 7.84
C ARG A 161 1.60 -9.00 7.35
N LEU A 162 2.43 -8.00 7.04
CA LEU A 162 1.94 -6.73 6.49
C LEU A 162 1.05 -6.93 5.26
N VAL A 163 1.43 -7.84 4.33
CA VAL A 163 0.62 -8.14 3.14
C VAL A 163 -0.66 -8.88 3.51
N ALA A 164 -0.56 -9.95 4.31
CA ALA A 164 -1.71 -10.74 4.73
C ALA A 164 -2.73 -9.90 5.52
N ASP A 165 -2.26 -9.12 6.49
CA ASP A 165 -3.06 -8.23 7.33
C ASP A 165 -3.72 -7.14 6.49
N SER A 166 -3.00 -6.58 5.51
CA SER A 166 -3.57 -5.62 4.56
C SER A 166 -4.66 -6.25 3.70
N ALA A 167 -4.44 -7.48 3.21
CA ALA A 167 -5.40 -8.22 2.39
C ALA A 167 -6.68 -8.57 3.17
N ASP A 168 -6.53 -9.03 4.41
CA ASP A 168 -7.65 -9.27 5.32
C ASP A 168 -8.44 -8.00 5.60
N ALA A 169 -7.76 -6.87 5.86
CA ALA A 169 -8.41 -5.58 6.08
C ALA A 169 -9.17 -5.10 4.83
N ALA A 170 -8.55 -5.15 3.66
CA ALA A 170 -9.18 -4.76 2.39
C ALA A 170 -10.41 -5.62 2.09
N TRP A 171 -10.32 -6.95 2.29
CA TRP A 171 -11.44 -7.85 2.08
C TRP A 171 -12.59 -7.61 3.05
N SER A 172 -12.27 -7.36 4.32
CA SER A 172 -13.28 -7.16 5.37
C SER A 172 -14.02 -5.84 5.23
N ASN A 173 -13.39 -4.83 4.64
CA ASN A 173 -13.95 -3.49 4.44
C ASN A 173 -14.39 -3.25 2.98
N ARG A 174 -14.54 -4.30 2.16
CA ARG A 174 -15.05 -4.18 0.80
C ARG A 174 -16.50 -3.67 0.80
N ALA A 175 -16.84 -2.83 -0.17
CA ALA A 175 -18.20 -2.42 -0.43
C ALA A 175 -18.91 -3.49 -1.27
N LEU A 176 -20.17 -3.77 -0.95
CA LEU A 176 -21.05 -4.66 -1.72
C LEU A 176 -22.03 -3.81 -2.53
N PRO A 177 -22.46 -4.27 -3.72
CA PRO A 177 -23.52 -3.61 -4.48
C PRO A 177 -24.87 -3.64 -3.72
N PRO A 178 -25.83 -2.76 -4.08
CA PRO A 178 -25.75 -1.78 -5.16
C PRO A 178 -24.85 -0.59 -4.78
N PHE A 179 -24.08 -0.09 -5.74
CA PHE A 179 -23.26 1.11 -5.56
C PHE A 179 -24.06 2.35 -5.95
N SER A 180 -23.96 3.41 -5.13
CA SER A 180 -24.66 4.67 -5.42
C SER A 180 -24.19 5.26 -6.75
N SER A 181 -25.13 5.84 -7.51
CA SER A 181 -24.83 6.69 -8.67
C SER A 181 -24.23 8.04 -8.26
N GLU A 182 -24.36 8.41 -6.99
CA GLU A 182 -23.78 9.63 -6.42
C GLU A 182 -22.31 9.45 -6.01
N ASP A 183 -21.80 8.21 -5.99
CA ASP A 183 -20.37 7.97 -5.82
C ASP A 183 -19.65 8.43 -7.08
N ILE A 184 -19.06 9.63 -7.03
CA ILE A 184 -18.37 10.26 -8.15
C ILE A 184 -17.19 9.44 -8.69
N CYS A 185 -16.66 8.50 -7.89
CA CYS A 185 -15.59 7.59 -8.33
C CYS A 185 -16.15 6.28 -8.91
N ASN A 186 -17.47 6.09 -8.89
CA ASN A 186 -18.16 4.99 -9.55
C ASN A 186 -18.43 5.40 -11.02
N GLU A 187 -17.39 5.34 -11.86
CA GLU A 187 -17.47 5.69 -13.30
C GLU A 187 -18.46 4.83 -14.13
N PHE A 188 -19.08 3.81 -13.51
CA PHE A 188 -20.02 2.90 -14.15
C PHE A 188 -21.44 3.11 -13.61
N THR A 189 -22.04 4.27 -13.88
CA THR A 189 -23.27 4.70 -13.19
C THR A 189 -24.41 5.10 -14.11
N ASP A 190 -24.56 4.49 -15.28
CA ASP A 190 -25.91 4.34 -15.81
C ASP A 190 -26.07 3.13 -16.74
N PRO A 191 -26.90 2.12 -16.39
CA PRO A 191 -27.67 1.94 -15.13
C PRO A 191 -26.80 1.46 -13.95
N PRO A 192 -27.31 1.53 -12.70
CA PRO A 192 -26.61 0.99 -11.52
C PRO A 192 -26.31 -0.50 -11.67
N LEU A 193 -25.12 -0.91 -11.20
CA LEU A 193 -24.69 -2.31 -11.25
C LEU A 193 -25.70 -3.22 -10.51
N PRO A 194 -26.13 -4.34 -11.14
CA PRO A 194 -27.15 -5.21 -10.57
C PRO A 194 -26.67 -5.85 -9.27
N GLU A 195 -27.64 -6.25 -8.43
CA GLU A 195 -27.40 -7.08 -7.26
C GLU A 195 -26.65 -8.36 -7.67
N GLY A 196 -25.58 -8.69 -6.95
CA GLY A 196 -24.66 -9.78 -7.30
C GLY A 196 -23.42 -9.38 -8.10
N SER A 197 -23.24 -8.09 -8.41
CA SER A 197 -21.97 -7.59 -8.97
C SER A 197 -20.78 -7.82 -8.02
N PRO A 198 -19.54 -7.90 -8.54
CA PRO A 198 -18.35 -8.04 -7.69
C PRO A 198 -18.24 -6.92 -6.65
N PRO A 199 -17.63 -7.21 -5.48
CA PRO A 199 -17.35 -6.18 -4.49
C PRO A 199 -16.38 -5.13 -5.03
N LYS A 200 -16.43 -3.94 -4.45
CA LYS A 200 -15.46 -2.86 -4.70
C LYS A 200 -14.62 -2.57 -3.47
N PHE A 201 -13.43 -2.06 -3.70
CA PHE A 201 -12.45 -1.77 -2.66
C PHE A 201 -12.16 -0.28 -2.59
N SER A 202 -12.17 0.25 -1.37
CA SER A 202 -11.74 1.60 -1.04
C SER A 202 -10.21 1.74 -1.12
N TRP A 203 -9.73 2.96 -1.37
CA TRP A 203 -8.30 3.29 -1.29
C TRP A 203 -7.72 3.11 0.12
N ASP A 204 -8.53 3.41 1.15
CA ASP A 204 -8.24 3.08 2.54
C ASP A 204 -8.85 1.72 2.84
N TRP A 205 -8.00 0.79 3.27
CA TRP A 205 -8.40 -0.58 3.60
C TRP A 205 -8.91 -0.70 5.03
N LEU A 206 -8.92 0.42 5.78
CA LEU A 206 -9.67 0.55 7.02
C LEU A 206 -11.13 0.88 6.74
N PRO A 207 -12.02 0.63 7.72
CA PRO A 207 -13.40 1.07 7.64
C PRO A 207 -13.48 2.58 7.41
N ALA A 208 -14.28 2.99 6.43
CA ALA A 208 -14.61 4.39 6.25
C ALA A 208 -15.28 4.96 7.52
N PRO A 209 -14.97 6.19 7.92
CA PRO A 209 -15.82 6.90 8.89
C PRO A 209 -17.25 6.99 8.35
N GLU A 210 -18.23 6.88 9.25
CA GLU A 210 -19.64 6.98 8.88
C GLU A 210 -19.92 8.30 8.13
N GLY A 211 -20.63 8.20 7.02
CA GLY A 211 -20.97 9.35 6.17
C GLY A 211 -19.85 9.88 5.28
N LYS A 212 -18.65 9.27 5.26
CA LYS A 212 -17.60 9.63 4.30
C LYS A 212 -17.65 8.75 3.05
N LEU A 213 -17.58 9.38 1.87
CA LEU A 213 -17.39 8.68 0.61
C LEU A 213 -15.99 8.07 0.55
N THR A 214 -15.92 6.81 0.14
CA THR A 214 -14.67 6.15 -0.23
C THR A 214 -14.56 6.09 -1.74
N CYS A 215 -13.55 6.72 -2.31
CA CYS A 215 -13.25 6.55 -3.73
C CYS A 215 -13.09 5.06 -4.09
N MET A 216 -13.84 4.60 -5.09
CA MET A 216 -13.83 3.23 -5.61
C MET A 216 -13.71 3.18 -7.15
N ASP A 217 -12.73 3.92 -7.68
CA ASP A 217 -12.41 3.94 -9.11
C ASP A 217 -11.56 2.74 -9.55
N SER A 218 -11.20 2.71 -10.84
CA SER A 218 -10.34 1.66 -11.42
C SER A 218 -8.95 1.56 -10.78
N ARG A 219 -8.41 2.65 -10.25
CA ARG A 219 -7.08 2.71 -9.61
C ARG A 219 -7.12 2.07 -8.23
N THR A 220 -8.15 2.34 -7.43
CA THR A 220 -8.33 1.66 -6.13
C THR A 220 -8.60 0.17 -6.30
N GLN A 221 -9.31 -0.23 -7.37
CA GLN A 221 -9.50 -1.65 -7.70
C GLN A 221 -8.17 -2.31 -8.08
N LEU A 222 -7.32 -1.63 -8.87
CA LEU A 222 -5.99 -2.13 -9.22
C LEU A 222 -5.10 -2.28 -7.98
N GLN A 223 -5.19 -1.34 -7.04
CA GLN A 223 -4.49 -1.43 -5.76
C GLN A 223 -4.91 -2.68 -4.95
N ALA A 224 -6.20 -2.98 -4.86
CA ALA A 224 -6.67 -4.19 -4.17
C ALA A 224 -6.25 -5.46 -4.91
N LEU A 225 -6.32 -5.47 -6.25
CA LEU A 225 -5.86 -6.61 -7.05
C LEU A 225 -4.36 -6.89 -6.81
N ALA A 226 -3.51 -5.86 -6.88
CA ALA A 226 -2.07 -6.01 -6.64
C ALA A 226 -1.78 -6.57 -5.24
N LEU A 227 -2.52 -6.11 -4.23
CA LEU A 227 -2.44 -6.63 -2.87
C LEU A 227 -2.79 -8.12 -2.79
N PHE A 228 -3.90 -8.55 -3.37
CA PHE A 228 -4.31 -9.96 -3.33
C PHE A 228 -3.38 -10.87 -4.12
N VAL A 229 -2.86 -10.40 -5.25
CA VAL A 229 -1.83 -11.12 -6.01
C VAL A 229 -0.55 -11.26 -5.17
N ALA A 230 -0.14 -10.19 -4.48
CA ALA A 230 1.02 -10.25 -3.59
C ALA A 230 0.83 -11.23 -2.43
N ASP A 231 -0.35 -11.23 -1.79
CA ASP A 231 -0.69 -12.18 -0.72
C ASP A 231 -0.59 -13.63 -1.22
N LEU A 232 -1.21 -13.93 -2.36
CA LEU A 232 -1.17 -15.27 -2.97
C LEU A 232 0.26 -15.70 -3.34
N GLN A 233 1.05 -14.82 -3.96
CA GLN A 233 2.45 -15.11 -4.30
C GLN A 233 3.28 -15.47 -3.06
N LEU A 234 3.07 -14.74 -1.96
CA LEU A 234 3.79 -14.98 -0.71
C LEU A 234 3.32 -16.23 0.03
N GLN A 235 2.03 -16.58 -0.07
CA GLN A 235 1.53 -17.85 0.45
C GLN A 235 2.16 -19.02 -0.30
N LEU A 236 2.08 -19.03 -1.64
CA LEU A 236 2.59 -20.12 -2.46
C LEU A 236 4.11 -20.33 -2.38
N HIS A 237 4.89 -19.29 -2.08
CA HIS A 237 6.35 -19.40 -2.03
C HIS A 237 6.91 -19.77 -0.66
N PHE A 238 6.18 -19.47 0.43
CA PHE A 238 6.68 -19.63 1.80
C PHE A 238 5.84 -20.60 2.66
N GLU A 239 4.99 -21.40 2.02
CA GLU A 239 4.37 -22.62 2.58
C GLU A 239 5.20 -23.85 2.22
#